data_AF-A0A4D5RFX1-F1
#
_entry.id   AF-A0A4D5RFX1-F1
#
_cell.length_a   1.000
_cell.length_b   1.000
_cell.length_c   1.000
_cell.angle_alpha   90.00
_cell.angle_beta   90.00
_cell.angle_gamma   90.00
#
_symmetry.space_group_name_H-M   'P 1'
#
loop_
_entity.id
_entity.type
_entity.pdbx_description
1 polymer ?
#
loop_
_entity_poly.entity_id
_entity_poly.type
_entity_poly.pdbx_seq_one_letter_code
_entity_poly.pdbx_strand_id
1 'polypeptide(L)'
;MWHQNAHRHHCSVIMLLGILIGMAPVIMVVSANPVAALPVLEKAENHVSELSKIVVDLKKSLRPRDCGDLLKAGQINNGVYVIFPTSDSKGTSVYCDMNTDGGGWTVIQNRGQYGNSVYYFYRNWTEYANGFGSRDKEYWIGNDVLHTLTSQDRGFT
;
A
#
# COMPACT_ATOMS: atom_id res chain seq x y z
N MET A 1 13.39 34.39 43.14
CA MET A 1 14.44 33.37 43.24
C MET A 1 14.36 32.82 44.67
N TRP A 2 13.51 31.86 45.03
CA TRP A 2 12.95 30.69 44.36
C TRP A 2 11.43 30.52 44.68
N HIS A 3 10.68 29.97 43.72
CA HIS A 3 9.29 29.43 43.80
C HIS A 3 9.21 28.26 44.82
N GLN A 4 8.10 27.84 45.47
CA GLN A 4 6.65 28.09 45.40
C GLN A 4 5.93 27.46 46.64
N ASN A 5 4.77 28.03 47.01
CA ASN A 5 3.57 27.53 47.75
C ASN A 5 3.53 26.07 48.25
N ALA A 6 3.10 25.74 49.48
CA ALA A 6 1.90 26.11 50.27
C ALA A 6 0.56 25.46 49.83
N HIS A 7 -0.02 24.71 50.80
CA HIS A 7 -1.44 24.40 51.07
C HIS A 7 -2.16 23.17 50.49
N ARG A 8 -2.59 22.31 51.46
CA ARG A 8 -3.89 21.62 51.69
C ARG A 8 -4.36 20.66 50.58
N HIS A 9 -4.89 19.47 50.88
CA HIS A 9 -6.08 19.16 51.69
C HIS A 9 -5.94 17.75 52.33
N HIS A 10 -5.96 17.63 53.67
CA HIS A 10 -7.13 17.14 54.45
C HIS A 10 -7.83 15.89 53.90
N CYS A 11 -7.51 14.73 54.49
CA CYS A 11 -8.48 13.71 54.96
C CYS A 11 -7.77 12.70 55.89
N SER A 12 -7.41 13.15 57.09
CA SER A 12 -7.03 12.26 58.21
C SER A 12 -8.10 12.30 59.27
N VAL A 13 -9.08 11.40 59.22
CA VAL A 13 -10.00 11.04 60.31
C VAL A 13 -10.64 9.69 59.89
N ILE A 14 -10.76 8.59 60.63
CA ILE A 14 -10.94 8.31 62.07
C ILE A 14 -10.36 6.91 62.36
N MET A 15 -9.49 6.80 63.38
CA MET A 15 -9.20 5.53 64.07
C MET A 15 -10.47 5.04 64.78
N LEU A 16 -10.92 3.82 64.49
CA LEU A 16 -11.81 3.07 65.37
C LEU A 16 -11.06 1.90 65.99
N LEU A 17 -10.83 2.05 67.30
CA LEU A 17 -10.54 1.10 68.37
C LEU A 17 -10.55 -0.41 68.02
N GLY A 18 -9.40 -1.04 68.24
CA GLY A 18 -9.28 -2.09 69.27
C GLY A 18 -9.69 -3.54 68.95
N ILE A 19 -8.65 -4.36 68.75
CA ILE A 19 -8.44 -5.70 69.35
C ILE A 19 -8.93 -6.96 68.57
N LEU A 20 -7.92 -7.78 68.18
CA LEU A 20 -7.84 -9.25 68.04
C LEU A 20 -8.49 -9.99 66.84
N ILE A 21 -7.68 -10.31 65.81
CA ILE A 21 -7.09 -11.64 65.51
C ILE A 21 -6.48 -11.57 64.09
N GLY A 22 -5.25 -12.07 63.96
CA GLY A 22 -4.36 -11.83 62.82
C GLY A 22 -4.92 -12.21 61.45
N MET A 23 -5.04 -11.22 60.59
CA MET A 23 -4.77 -11.36 59.16
C MET A 23 -3.99 -10.11 58.77
N ALA A 24 -2.69 -10.24 58.54
CA ALA A 24 -1.96 -9.19 57.83
C ALA A 24 -2.75 -8.89 56.54
N PRO A 25 -2.97 -7.63 56.16
CA PRO A 25 -3.48 -7.36 54.83
C PRO A 25 -2.40 -7.90 53.89
N VAL A 26 -2.63 -9.10 53.34
CA VAL A 26 -1.90 -9.58 52.19
C VAL A 26 -2.32 -8.59 51.12
N ILE A 27 -1.53 -7.54 50.97
CA ILE A 27 -1.54 -6.74 49.76
C ILE A 27 -1.20 -7.77 48.70
N MET A 28 -2.23 -8.29 48.02
CA MET A 28 -2.04 -9.04 46.80
C MET A 28 -1.45 -8.01 45.83
N VAL A 29 -0.13 -7.87 45.87
CA VAL A 29 0.60 -7.38 44.73
C VAL A 29 0.31 -8.44 43.68
N VAL A 30 -0.68 -8.16 42.82
CA VAL A 30 -0.83 -8.92 41.60
C VAL A 30 0.45 -8.65 40.85
N SER A 31 1.44 -9.52 41.05
CA SER A 31 2.64 -9.58 40.24
C SER A 31 2.15 -10.04 38.88
N ALA A 32 1.69 -9.08 38.07
CA ALA A 32 1.58 -9.29 36.65
C ALA A 32 3.01 -9.60 36.21
N ASN A 33 3.30 -10.88 35.99
CA ASN A 33 4.63 -11.32 35.62
C ASN A 33 4.85 -10.83 34.18
N PRO A 34 5.65 -9.78 33.94
CA PRO A 34 5.70 -9.11 32.63
C PRO A 34 6.17 -10.07 31.53
N VAL A 35 6.88 -11.13 31.90
CA VAL A 35 7.35 -12.19 31.01
C VAL A 35 6.20 -13.01 30.40
N ALA A 36 5.09 -13.20 31.13
CA ALA A 36 3.93 -13.97 30.62
C ALA A 36 3.15 -13.23 29.52
N ALA A 37 3.32 -11.90 29.40
CA ALA A 37 2.67 -11.09 28.37
C ALA A 37 3.48 -11.04 27.06
N LEU A 38 4.78 -11.38 27.07
CA LEU A 38 5.65 -11.32 25.89
C LEU A 38 5.17 -12.22 24.73
N PRO A 39 4.76 -13.48 24.96
CA PRO A 39 4.30 -14.34 23.86
C PRO A 39 2.99 -13.86 23.24
N VAL A 40 2.14 -13.20 24.03
CA VAL A 40 0.87 -12.60 23.58
C VAL A 40 1.15 -11.38 22.69
N LEU A 41 2.13 -10.56 23.08
CA LEU A 41 2.56 -9.39 22.32
C LEU A 41 3.21 -9.78 20.99
N GLU A 42 4.11 -10.77 21.00
CA GLU A 42 4.75 -11.31 19.79
C GLU A 42 3.71 -11.89 18.81
N LYS A 43 2.72 -12.63 19.33
CA LYS A 43 1.61 -13.14 18.51
C LYS A 43 0.78 -12.01 17.89
N ALA A 44 0.53 -10.94 18.65
CA ALA A 44 -0.18 -9.77 18.14
C ALA A 44 0.62 -9.04 17.06
N GLU A 45 1.94 -8.86 17.24
CA GLU A 45 2.83 -8.23 16.26
C GLU A 45 2.88 -9.03 14.95
N ASN A 46 2.97 -10.36 15.02
CA ASN A 46 2.93 -11.22 13.85
C ASN A 46 1.63 -11.06 13.05
N HIS A 47 0.49 -11.06 13.73
CA HIS A 47 -0.81 -10.86 13.07
C HIS A 47 -0.94 -9.45 12.46
N VAL A 48 -0.42 -8.41 13.13
CA VAL A 48 -0.38 -7.04 12.59
C VAL A 48 0.52 -6.97 11.35
N SER A 49 1.65 -7.68 11.35
CA SER A 49 2.56 -7.77 10.19
C SER A 49 1.87 -8.43 8.99
N GLU A 50 1.16 -9.54 9.19
CA GLU A 50 0.37 -10.19 8.13
C GLU A 50 -0.71 -9.27 7.56
N LEU A 51 -1.46 -8.59 8.43
CA LEU A 51 -2.48 -7.63 8.02
C LEU A 51 -1.87 -6.46 7.25
N SER A 52 -0.69 -5.98 7.64
CA SER A 52 -0.01 -4.88 6.95
C SER A 52 0.32 -5.23 5.50
N LYS A 53 0.77 -6.46 5.24
CA LYS A 53 1.06 -6.97 3.89
C LYS A 53 -0.19 -7.01 3.03
N ILE A 54 -1.29 -7.54 3.58
CA ILE A 54 -2.59 -7.59 2.91
C ILE A 54 -3.06 -6.18 2.52
N VAL A 55 -2.92 -5.18 3.41
CA VAL A 55 -3.31 -3.78 3.10
C VAL A 55 -2.46 -3.19 1.97
N VAL A 56 -1.16 -3.48 1.92
CA VAL A 56 -0.26 -3.04 0.83
C VAL A 56 -0.67 -3.69 -0.49
N ASP A 57 -0.89 -5.00 -0.49
CA ASP A 57 -1.32 -5.75 -1.68
C ASP A 57 -2.69 -5.27 -2.19
N LEU A 58 -3.63 -4.98 -1.28
CA LEU A 58 -4.93 -4.44 -1.64
C LEU A 58 -4.81 -3.04 -2.27
N LYS A 59 -3.98 -2.17 -1.69
CA LYS A 59 -3.71 -0.84 -2.27
C LYS A 59 -3.11 -0.95 -3.66
N LYS A 60 -2.20 -1.91 -3.86
CA LYS A 60 -1.56 -2.16 -5.15
C LYS A 60 -2.55 -2.70 -6.19
N SER A 61 -3.46 -3.59 -5.78
CA SER A 61 -4.56 -4.07 -6.62
C SER A 61 -5.55 -2.98 -7.02
N LEU A 62 -5.75 -1.95 -6.18
CA LEU A 62 -6.64 -0.82 -6.46
C LEU A 62 -6.02 0.22 -7.40
N ARG A 63 -4.69 0.28 -7.46
CA ARG A 63 -3.94 1.23 -8.28
C ARG A 63 -2.74 0.54 -8.94
N PRO A 64 -2.99 -0.36 -9.91
CA PRO A 64 -1.94 -1.12 -10.56
C PRO A 64 -1.03 -0.16 -11.35
N ARG A 65 0.29 -0.26 -11.17
CA ARG A 65 1.23 0.63 -11.87
C ARG A 65 1.46 0.22 -13.31
N ASP A 66 1.36 -1.08 -13.58
CA ASP A 66 1.56 -1.70 -14.89
C ASP A 66 0.70 -2.97 -15.02
N CYS A 67 0.77 -3.63 -16.18
CA CYS A 67 0.05 -4.87 -16.43
C CYS A 67 0.56 -6.06 -15.59
N GLY A 68 1.79 -6.00 -15.08
CA GLY A 68 2.33 -7.00 -14.16
C GLY A 68 1.64 -6.96 -12.80
N ASP A 69 1.29 -5.77 -12.31
CA ASP A 69 0.50 -5.60 -11.09
C ASP A 69 -0.94 -6.13 -11.28
N LEU A 70 -1.54 -5.90 -12.45
CA LEU A 70 -2.85 -6.47 -12.82
C LEU A 70 -2.82 -8.01 -12.86
N LEU A 71 -1.77 -8.59 -13.46
CA LEU A 71 -1.60 -10.05 -13.50
C LEU A 71 -1.51 -10.64 -12.09
N LYS A 72 -0.74 -10.01 -11.20
CA LYS A 72 -0.63 -10.42 -9.78
C LYS A 72 -1.96 -10.30 -9.03
N ALA A 73 -2.81 -9.34 -9.42
CA ALA A 73 -4.16 -9.21 -8.91
C ALA A 73 -5.17 -10.20 -9.52
N GLY A 74 -4.70 -11.15 -10.34
CA GLY A 74 -5.54 -12.22 -10.93
C GLY A 74 -6.20 -11.84 -12.26
N GLN A 75 -5.80 -10.73 -12.89
CA GLN A 75 -6.27 -10.38 -14.23
C GLN A 75 -5.50 -11.19 -15.28
N ILE A 76 -6.17 -12.13 -15.93
CA ILE A 76 -5.53 -13.12 -16.84
C ILE A 76 -5.92 -12.98 -18.31
N ASN A 77 -6.83 -12.05 -18.64
CA ASN A 77 -7.30 -11.88 -20.00
C ASN A 77 -6.56 -10.72 -20.68
N ASN A 78 -6.19 -10.91 -21.95
CA ASN A 78 -5.72 -9.80 -22.78
C ASN A 78 -6.80 -8.73 -22.92
N GLY A 79 -6.40 -7.46 -22.95
CA GLY A 79 -7.36 -6.38 -23.12
C GLY A 79 -6.84 -5.00 -22.75
N VAL A 80 -7.72 -4.00 -22.87
CA VAL A 80 -7.42 -2.63 -22.46
C VAL A 80 -7.76 -2.44 -20.99
N TYR A 81 -6.77 -2.01 -20.21
CA TYR A 81 -6.87 -1.75 -18.78
C TYR A 81 -6.41 -0.33 -18.45
N VAL A 82 -6.81 0.16 -17.28
CA VAL A 82 -6.31 1.42 -16.73
C VAL A 82 -5.23 1.13 -15.69
N ILE A 83 -4.06 1.74 -15.87
CA ILE A 83 -2.93 1.69 -14.94
C ILE A 83 -2.63 3.08 -14.38
N PHE A 84 -1.88 3.14 -13.29
CA PHE A 84 -1.49 4.37 -12.59
C PHE A 84 0.03 4.40 -12.42
N PRO A 85 0.79 4.75 -13.47
CA PRO A 85 2.24 4.77 -13.42
C PRO A 85 2.78 5.83 -12.43
N THR A 86 2.09 6.96 -12.25
CA THR A 86 2.44 7.95 -11.22
C THR A 86 1.50 7.85 -10.01
N SER A 87 1.85 8.55 -8.93
CA SER A 87 0.97 8.77 -7.77
C SER A 87 -0.27 9.60 -8.10
N ASP A 88 -0.34 10.21 -9.28
CA ASP A 88 -1.44 11.07 -9.67
C ASP A 88 -2.73 10.27 -9.86
N SER A 89 -3.88 10.88 -9.58
CA SER A 89 -5.18 10.24 -9.76
C SER A 89 -5.53 9.95 -11.22
N LYS A 90 -4.76 10.48 -12.18
CA LYS A 90 -5.01 10.30 -13.60
C LYS A 90 -4.46 8.97 -14.08
N GLY A 91 -5.35 8.00 -14.26
CA GLY A 91 -5.01 6.72 -14.87
C GLY A 91 -4.69 6.86 -16.37
N THR A 92 -3.91 5.91 -16.88
CA THR A 92 -3.59 5.77 -18.31
C THR A 92 -4.14 4.44 -18.81
N SER A 93 -4.90 4.47 -19.91
CA SER A 93 -5.37 3.24 -20.57
C SER A 93 -4.24 2.61 -21.36
N VAL A 94 -4.01 1.30 -21.24
CA VAL A 94 -2.98 0.53 -21.96
C VAL A 94 -3.54 -0.81 -22.40
N TYR A 95 -2.95 -1.43 -23.42
CA TYR A 95 -3.22 -2.84 -23.69
C TYR A 95 -2.30 -3.71 -22.85
N CYS A 96 -2.89 -4.67 -22.15
CA CYS A 96 -2.18 -5.69 -21.41
C CYS A 96 -2.23 -7.00 -22.18
N ASP A 97 -1.06 -7.56 -22.46
CA ASP A 97 -0.92 -8.95 -22.86
C ASP A 97 -0.59 -9.79 -21.61
N MET A 98 -1.60 -10.54 -21.18
CA MET A 98 -1.61 -11.42 -20.02
C MET A 98 -1.26 -12.87 -20.37
N ASN A 99 -1.07 -13.21 -21.65
CA ASN A 99 -0.92 -14.59 -22.09
C ASN A 99 0.46 -14.90 -22.68
N THR A 100 1.09 -13.96 -23.38
CA THR A 100 2.39 -14.20 -24.04
C THR A 100 3.53 -14.24 -23.02
N ASP A 101 4.40 -15.25 -23.11
CA ASP A 101 5.64 -15.39 -22.32
C ASP A 101 5.47 -15.16 -20.81
N GLY A 102 4.38 -15.68 -20.24
CA GLY A 102 4.06 -15.54 -18.81
C GLY A 102 3.21 -14.33 -18.46
N GLY A 103 2.90 -13.46 -19.42
CA GLY A 103 1.94 -12.37 -19.29
C GLY A 103 2.42 -11.16 -18.50
N GLY A 104 1.49 -10.25 -18.22
CA GLY A 104 1.77 -9.03 -17.47
C GLY A 104 2.49 -7.96 -18.30
N TRP A 105 2.47 -8.09 -19.62
CA TRP A 105 3.13 -7.15 -20.52
C TRP A 105 2.28 -5.91 -20.73
N THR A 106 2.83 -4.75 -20.36
CA THR A 106 2.30 -3.46 -20.78
C THR A 106 2.77 -3.18 -22.20
N VAL A 107 1.86 -3.27 -23.17
CA VAL A 107 2.22 -2.99 -24.57
C VAL A 107 2.47 -1.48 -24.71
N ILE A 108 3.62 -1.11 -25.26
CA ILE A 108 4.01 0.30 -25.45
C ILE A 108 3.72 0.80 -26.86
N GLN A 109 3.68 -0.12 -27.83
CA GLN A 109 3.50 0.18 -29.24
C GLN A 109 2.92 -1.07 -29.93
N ASN A 110 1.96 -0.88 -30.82
CA ASN A 110 1.47 -1.96 -31.68
C ASN A 110 1.28 -1.48 -33.13
N ARG A 111 1.71 -2.30 -34.11
CA ARG A 111 1.54 -2.09 -35.56
C ARG A 111 0.78 -3.26 -36.17
N GLY A 112 -0.14 -2.97 -37.08
CA GLY A 112 -0.89 -4.02 -37.77
C GLY A 112 -1.84 -3.45 -38.82
N GLN A 113 -2.45 -4.33 -39.59
CA GLN A 113 -3.41 -3.94 -40.63
C GLN A 113 -4.79 -3.66 -40.02
N TYR A 114 -4.94 -2.49 -39.38
CA TYR A 114 -6.20 -2.05 -38.76
C TYR A 114 -6.95 -0.99 -39.58
N GLY A 115 -6.56 -0.79 -40.84
CA GLY A 115 -7.19 0.16 -41.77
C GLY A 115 -6.59 1.58 -41.76
N ASN A 116 -5.55 1.84 -40.97
CA ASN A 116 -4.84 3.11 -41.04
C ASN A 116 -3.88 3.18 -42.24
N SER A 117 -3.58 4.40 -42.65
CA SER A 117 -2.55 4.72 -43.66
C SER A 117 -1.16 4.24 -43.24
N VAL A 118 -0.31 3.91 -44.21
CA VAL A 118 1.12 3.61 -43.97
C VAL A 118 1.87 4.76 -43.29
N TYR A 119 1.37 6.00 -43.43
CA TYR A 119 1.91 7.20 -42.79
C TYR A 119 1.31 7.50 -41.41
N TYR A 120 0.50 6.60 -40.84
CA TYR A 120 -0.19 6.85 -39.58
C TYR A 120 0.73 7.15 -38.39
N PHE A 121 1.99 6.72 -38.45
CA PHE A 121 3.03 6.99 -37.44
C PHE A 121 3.91 8.20 -37.79
N TYR A 122 3.65 8.89 -38.90
CA TYR A 122 4.28 10.18 -39.18
C TYR A 122 3.58 11.27 -38.38
N ARG A 123 4.08 11.49 -37.16
CA ARG A 123 3.47 12.32 -36.12
C ARG A 123 4.46 13.36 -35.59
N ASN A 124 3.93 14.47 -35.07
CA ASN A 124 4.77 15.50 -34.47
C ASN A 124 5.21 15.13 -33.04
N TRP A 125 6.10 15.94 -32.46
CA TRP A 125 6.63 15.72 -31.12
C TRP A 125 5.53 15.64 -30.05
N THR A 126 4.56 16.56 -30.09
CA THR A 126 3.47 16.61 -29.10
C THR A 126 2.62 15.34 -29.12
N GLU A 127 2.33 14.80 -30.31
CA GLU A 127 1.62 13.53 -30.46
C GLU A 127 2.45 12.36 -29.92
N TYR A 128 3.77 12.33 -30.18
CA TYR A 128 4.65 11.31 -29.62
C TYR A 128 4.81 11.41 -28.10
N ALA A 129 4.83 12.62 -27.54
CA ALA A 129 4.86 12.85 -26.10
C ALA A 129 3.60 12.33 -25.41
N ASN A 130 2.42 12.72 -25.92
CA ASN A 130 1.12 12.36 -25.35
C ASN A 130 0.67 10.92 -25.66
N GLY A 131 1.13 10.36 -26.78
CA GLY A 131 0.62 9.10 -27.33
C GLY A 131 -0.54 9.32 -28.31
N PHE A 132 -0.76 8.33 -29.17
CA PHE A 132 -1.80 8.37 -30.19
C PHE A 132 -2.25 6.95 -30.57
N GLY A 133 -3.38 6.86 -31.26
CA GLY A 133 -3.95 5.59 -31.70
C GLY A 133 -4.91 4.96 -30.71
N SER A 134 -5.24 3.70 -30.96
CA SER A 134 -6.24 2.95 -30.19
C SER A 134 -5.59 1.74 -29.55
N ARG A 135 -5.79 1.57 -28.22
CA ARG A 135 -5.01 0.62 -27.42
C ARG A 135 -5.21 -0.83 -27.86
N ASP A 136 -6.38 -1.17 -28.39
CA ASP A 136 -6.71 -2.50 -28.94
C ASP A 136 -6.30 -2.68 -30.42
N LYS A 137 -5.66 -1.69 -31.04
CA LYS A 137 -5.24 -1.68 -32.45
C LYS A 137 -3.83 -1.10 -32.58
N GLU A 138 -3.61 -0.25 -33.58
CA GLU A 138 -2.39 0.53 -33.75
C GLU A 138 -2.32 1.70 -32.78
N TYR A 139 -1.26 1.76 -31.97
CA TYR A 139 -1.02 2.88 -31.07
C TYR A 139 0.45 3.05 -30.65
N TRP A 140 0.73 4.23 -30.11
CA TRP A 140 1.92 4.58 -29.33
C TRP A 140 1.49 5.05 -27.94
N ILE A 141 2.10 4.50 -26.88
CA ILE A 141 1.70 4.77 -25.49
C ILE A 141 1.87 6.23 -25.05
N GLY A 142 2.82 6.95 -25.67
CA GLY A 142 3.26 8.29 -25.29
C GLY A 142 4.62 8.26 -24.57
N ASN A 143 5.54 9.14 -24.96
CA ASN A 143 6.89 9.20 -24.39
C ASN A 143 6.85 9.54 -22.89
N ASP A 144 5.94 10.39 -22.46
CA ASP A 144 5.83 10.80 -21.06
C ASP A 144 5.46 9.60 -20.18
N VAL A 145 4.47 8.83 -20.63
CA VAL A 145 4.04 7.59 -19.95
C VAL A 145 5.15 6.54 -19.98
N LEU A 146 5.81 6.35 -21.13
CA LEU A 146 6.92 5.41 -21.28
C LEU A 146 8.07 5.76 -20.34
N HIS A 147 8.42 7.04 -20.24
CA HIS A 147 9.43 7.52 -19.32
C HIS A 147 9.06 7.17 -17.88
N THR A 148 7.84 7.48 -17.45
CA THR A 148 7.36 7.13 -16.10
C THR A 148 7.42 5.63 -15.82
N LEU A 149 7.03 4.77 -16.77
CA LEU A 149 7.05 3.32 -16.59
C LEU A 149 8.47 2.75 -16.44
N THR A 150 9.44 3.38 -17.10
CA THR A 150 10.83 2.88 -17.18
C THR A 150 11.78 3.52 -16.18
N SER A 151 11.43 4.69 -15.63
CA SER A 151 12.24 5.41 -14.65
C SER A 151 11.94 5.05 -13.19
N GLN A 152 10.87 4.31 -12.94
CA GLN A 152 10.54 3.85 -11.60
C GLN A 152 11.42 2.68 -11.18
N ASP A 153 12.12 2.86 -10.05
CA ASP A 153 12.74 1.73 -9.37
C ASP A 153 11.62 0.80 -8.85
N ARG A 154 11.70 -0.48 -9.23
CA ARG A 154 10.72 -1.48 -8.78
C ARG A 154 10.99 -1.95 -7.36
N GLY A 155 12.08 -1.52 -6.71
CA GLY A 155 12.41 -1.90 -5.34
C GLY A 155 12.36 -3.41 -5.19
N PHE A 156 13.20 -4.13 -5.95
CA PHE A 156 13.38 -5.55 -5.74
C PHE A 156 14.28 -5.71 -4.49
N THR A 157 13.64 -5.74 -3.33
CA THR A 157 14.24 -6.17 -2.06
C THR A 157 13.49 -7.40 -1.57
#